data_AF-A0A250IP62-F1
#
_entry.id   AF-A0A250IP62-F1
#
_cell.length_a   1.000
_cell.length_b   1.000
_cell.length_c   1.000
_cell.angle_alpha   90.00
_cell.angle_beta   90.00
_cell.angle_gamma   90.00
#
_symmetry.space_group_name_H-M   'P 1'
#
loop_
_entity.id
_entity.type
_entity.pdbx_description
1 polymer ?
#
loop_
_entity_poly.entity_id
_entity_poly.type
_entity_poly.pdbx_seq_one_letter_code
_entity_poly.pdbx_strand_id
1 'polypeptide(L)'
;MDALESIGETTRAFWGRATPEGVAAKMAQQVRHSVRDPHVPPLGLPAIKLTEEIRSPEIPHHLGWLNYWSAAAAQAIGFPDPTRDAELLSRSRRTASGGWVVQLTDAPLDLDNPAHLDALKRAYERFPEIGGRATP
;
A
#
# COMPACT_ATOMS: atom_id res chain seq x y z
N MET A 1 -15.45 1.21 -5.91
CA MET A 1 -14.07 1.54 -6.35
C MET A 1 -13.97 2.94 -6.94
N ASP A 2 -15.00 3.44 -7.64
CA ASP A 2 -14.90 4.65 -8.46
C ASP A 2 -14.65 5.95 -7.69
N ALA A 3 -15.02 6.03 -6.41
CA ALA A 3 -14.74 7.21 -5.59
C ALA A 3 -13.23 7.40 -5.34
N LEU A 4 -12.48 6.33 -5.03
CA LEU A 4 -11.05 6.42 -4.73
C LEU A 4 -10.26 6.82 -5.99
N GLU A 5 -10.60 6.22 -7.13
CA GLU A 5 -10.05 6.61 -8.43
C GLU A 5 -10.39 8.06 -8.77
N SER A 6 -11.67 8.44 -8.71
CA SER A 6 -12.12 9.78 -9.06
C SER A 6 -11.44 10.85 -8.21
N ILE A 7 -11.28 10.62 -6.91
CA ILE A 7 -10.56 11.54 -6.02
C ILE A 7 -9.08 11.58 -6.39
N GLY A 8 -8.44 10.43 -6.60
CA GLY A 8 -7.02 10.36 -6.96
C GLY A 8 -6.70 11.11 -8.24
N GLU A 9 -7.52 10.92 -9.27
CA GLU A 9 -7.38 11.57 -10.58
C GLU A 9 -7.66 13.07 -10.50
N THR A 10 -8.74 13.48 -9.82
CA THR A 10 -9.14 14.89 -9.73
C THR A 10 -8.14 15.72 -8.91
N THR A 11 -7.62 15.14 -7.82
CA THR A 11 -6.66 15.81 -6.94
C THR A 11 -5.22 15.71 -7.42
N ARG A 12 -4.96 14.92 -8.48
CA ARG A 12 -3.61 14.57 -8.94
C ARG A 12 -2.76 13.98 -7.81
N ALA A 13 -3.40 13.19 -6.95
CA ALA A 13 -2.69 12.50 -5.87
C ALA A 13 -1.67 11.52 -6.48
N PHE A 14 -0.52 11.36 -5.82
CA PHE A 14 0.42 10.30 -6.19
C PHE A 14 -0.12 8.92 -5.82
N TRP A 15 -0.80 8.80 -4.70
CA TRP A 15 -1.39 7.57 -4.24
C TRP A 15 -2.54 7.85 -3.25
N GLY A 16 -3.34 6.82 -2.99
CA GLY A 16 -4.43 6.84 -2.01
C GLY A 16 -4.79 5.42 -1.60
N ARG A 17 -5.56 5.28 -0.52
CA ARG A 17 -6.03 3.98 -0.08
C ARG A 17 -7.41 4.03 0.54
N ALA A 18 -8.09 2.89 0.55
CA ALA A 18 -9.27 2.65 1.35
C ALA A 18 -9.07 1.38 2.18
N THR A 19 -9.41 1.45 3.46
CA THR A 19 -9.27 0.35 4.43
C THR A 19 -10.45 0.42 5.41
N PRO A 20 -11.03 -0.72 5.84
CA PRO A 20 -12.05 -0.72 6.89
C PRO A 20 -11.54 -0.08 8.20
N GLU A 21 -12.40 0.63 8.91
CA GLU A 21 -12.03 1.43 10.09
C GLU A 21 -11.30 0.63 11.18
N GLY A 22 -11.79 -0.57 11.50
CA GLY A 22 -11.15 -1.46 12.49
C GLY A 22 -9.73 -1.92 12.11
N VAL A 23 -9.41 -1.91 10.81
CA VAL A 23 -8.08 -2.24 10.30
C VAL A 23 -7.16 -1.02 10.31
N ALA A 24 -7.68 0.19 10.08
CA ALA A 24 -6.89 1.41 10.04
C ALA A 24 -6.11 1.66 11.34
N ALA A 25 -6.73 1.41 12.50
CA ALA A 25 -6.08 1.56 13.81
C ALA A 25 -4.93 0.54 14.02
N LYS A 26 -5.09 -0.70 13.55
CA LYS A 26 -4.03 -1.72 13.60
C LYS A 26 -2.89 -1.35 12.63
N MET A 27 -3.19 -0.85 11.43
CA MET A 27 -2.18 -0.41 10.46
C MET A 27 -1.39 0.82 10.92
N ALA A 28 -2.02 1.74 11.67
CA ALA A 28 -1.33 2.91 12.22
C ALA A 28 -0.15 2.51 13.14
N GLN A 29 -0.24 1.35 13.79
CA GLN A 29 0.82 0.80 14.64
C GLN A 29 2.05 0.31 13.86
N GLN A 30 2.03 0.34 12.52
CA GLN A 30 3.24 0.10 11.73
C GLN A 30 4.21 1.28 11.78
N VAL A 31 3.71 2.50 12.00
CA VAL A 31 4.54 3.72 12.00
C VAL A 31 5.48 3.69 13.18
N ARG A 32 6.77 3.73 12.88
CA ARG A 32 7.82 3.81 13.90
C ARG A 32 7.95 5.26 14.36
N HIS A 33 7.53 5.53 15.60
CA HIS A 33 7.59 6.88 16.16
C HIS A 33 8.96 7.28 16.72
N SER A 34 9.90 6.34 16.88
CA SER A 34 11.25 6.61 17.37
C SER A 34 12.30 5.74 16.68
N VAL A 35 13.35 6.38 16.16
CA VAL A 35 14.52 5.71 15.55
C VAL A 35 15.39 4.98 16.58
N ARG A 36 15.21 5.28 17.88
CA ARG A 36 16.04 4.71 18.96
C ARG A 36 15.45 3.45 19.60
N ASP A 37 14.17 3.17 19.38
CA ASP A 37 13.50 2.02 19.95
C ASP A 37 13.27 0.94 18.88
N PRO A 38 13.62 -0.34 19.12
CA PRO A 38 13.16 -1.44 18.28
C PRO A 38 11.62 -1.52 18.30
N HIS A 39 11.01 -0.92 17.28
CA HIS A 39 9.57 -0.99 17.06
C HIS A 39 9.23 -2.28 16.32
N VAL A 40 8.45 -3.15 16.97
CA VAL A 40 7.91 -4.38 16.36
C VAL A 40 6.40 -4.20 16.25
N PRO A 41 5.88 -3.87 15.05
CA PRO A 41 4.43 -3.76 14.86
C PRO A 41 3.72 -5.09 15.15
N PRO A 42 2.45 -5.04 15.57
CA PRO A 42 1.66 -6.24 15.79
C PRO A 42 1.49 -7.04 14.48
N LEU A 43 1.13 -8.32 14.63
CA LEU A 43 0.76 -9.23 13.54
C LEU A 43 1.91 -9.57 12.57
N GLY A 44 3.16 -9.20 12.90
CA GLY A 44 4.31 -9.41 12.03
C GLY A 44 4.29 -8.54 10.77
N LEU A 45 3.59 -7.41 10.81
CA LEU A 45 3.64 -6.40 9.77
C LEU A 45 4.96 -5.63 9.86
N PRO A 46 5.47 -5.10 8.74
CA PRO A 46 6.74 -4.39 8.78
C PRO A 46 6.58 -3.01 9.43
N ALA A 47 7.63 -2.58 10.13
CA ALA A 47 7.76 -1.20 10.58
C ALA A 47 7.92 -0.28 9.36
N ILE A 48 7.23 0.85 9.36
CA ILE A 48 7.34 1.89 8.33
C ILE A 48 7.88 3.18 8.95
N LYS A 49 8.59 3.96 8.15
CA LYS A 49 9.17 5.24 8.56
C LYS A 49 8.09 6.30 8.82
N LEU A 50 8.47 7.37 9.50
CA LEU A 50 7.63 8.57 9.54
C LEU A 50 7.49 9.14 8.13
N THR A 51 6.35 9.76 7.85
CA THR A 51 6.05 10.35 6.53
C THR A 51 7.14 11.33 6.08
N GLU A 52 7.70 12.12 7.00
CA GLU A 52 8.78 13.08 6.73
C GLU A 52 10.13 12.43 6.38
N GLU A 53 10.31 11.15 6.70
CA GLU A 53 11.52 10.38 6.41
C GLU A 53 11.40 9.57 5.11
N ILE A 54 10.24 9.60 4.44
CA ILE A 54 10.03 8.96 3.15
C ILE A 54 10.58 9.88 2.06
N ARG A 55 11.55 9.38 1.31
CA ARG A 55 12.40 10.16 0.40
C ARG A 55 11.68 10.80 -0.79
N SER A 56 10.46 10.37 -1.10
CA SER A 56 9.73 10.83 -2.29
C SER A 56 8.22 10.72 -2.07
N PRO A 57 7.43 11.72 -2.51
CA PRO A 57 5.98 11.70 -2.37
C PRO A 57 5.30 10.65 -3.26
N GLU A 58 5.98 10.17 -4.31
CA GLU A 58 5.54 9.08 -5.18
C GLU A 58 5.51 7.72 -4.46
N ILE A 59 6.30 7.54 -3.39
CA ILE A 59 6.34 6.30 -2.63
C ILE A 59 5.13 6.24 -1.68
N PRO A 60 4.22 5.27 -1.81
CA PRO A 60 3.10 5.11 -0.89
C PRO A 60 3.58 4.91 0.55
N HIS A 61 2.94 5.58 1.50
CA HIS A 61 3.34 5.48 2.91
C HIS A 61 2.89 4.15 3.53
N HIS A 62 1.77 3.62 3.08
CA HIS A 62 1.16 2.41 3.61
C HIS A 62 0.23 1.79 2.58
N LEU A 63 -0.02 0.49 2.71
CA LEU A 63 -1.04 -0.20 1.93
C LEU A 63 -2.41 -0.03 2.58
N GLY A 64 -3.45 -0.29 1.81
CA GLY A 64 -4.81 -0.52 2.29
C GLY A 64 -5.47 -1.69 1.58
N TRP A 65 -6.78 -1.88 1.80
CA TRP A 65 -7.54 -2.89 1.07
C TRP A 65 -7.58 -2.58 -0.43
N LEU A 66 -7.98 -1.35 -0.75
CA LEU A 66 -7.86 -0.77 -2.08
C LEU A 66 -6.74 0.26 -2.07
N ASN A 67 -5.97 0.30 -3.14
CA ASN A 67 -4.85 1.20 -3.31
C ASN A 67 -4.99 1.89 -4.67
N TYR A 68 -5.00 3.21 -4.67
CA TYR A 68 -4.80 3.99 -5.88
C TYR A 68 -3.32 4.35 -5.97
N TRP A 69 -2.70 4.10 -7.11
CA TRP A 69 -1.34 4.52 -7.44
C TRP A 69 -1.39 5.25 -8.77
N SER A 70 -0.93 6.50 -8.80
CA SER A 70 -0.73 7.20 -10.07
C SER A 70 0.33 6.48 -10.91
N ALA A 71 0.47 6.85 -12.18
CA ALA A 71 1.52 6.29 -13.04
C ALA A 71 2.93 6.46 -12.42
N ALA A 72 3.19 7.60 -11.77
CA ALA A 72 4.46 7.89 -11.11
C ALA A 72 4.67 7.02 -9.86
N ALA A 73 3.64 6.85 -9.03
CA ALA A 73 3.75 5.99 -7.85
C ALA A 73 3.91 4.52 -8.23
N ALA A 74 3.17 4.04 -9.22
CA ALA A 74 3.29 2.68 -9.74
C ALA A 74 4.71 2.42 -10.28
N GLN A 75 5.29 3.37 -11.03
CA GLN A 75 6.68 3.30 -11.48
C GLN A 75 7.66 3.27 -10.30
N ALA A 76 7.46 4.14 -9.31
CA ALA A 76 8.34 4.26 -8.14
C ALA A 76 8.42 2.97 -7.31
N ILE A 77 7.35 2.17 -7.26
CA ILE A 77 7.33 0.87 -6.55
C ILE A 77 7.56 -0.34 -7.47
N GLY A 78 7.78 -0.11 -8.77
CA GLY A 78 8.00 -1.16 -9.76
C GLY A 78 6.75 -2.01 -10.03
N PHE A 79 5.56 -1.41 -10.11
CA PHE A 79 4.31 -2.06 -10.47
C PHE A 79 3.81 -1.58 -11.86
N PRO A 80 3.30 -2.47 -12.72
CA PRO A 80 3.27 -3.92 -12.56
C PRO A 80 4.53 -4.62 -13.12
N ASP A 81 4.90 -5.73 -12.49
CA ASP A 81 5.75 -6.79 -13.03
C ASP A 81 4.85 -7.98 -13.40
N PRO A 82 4.64 -8.28 -14.70
CA PRO A 82 3.74 -9.35 -15.14
C PRO A 82 4.06 -10.74 -14.57
N THR A 83 5.32 -10.99 -14.23
CA THR A 83 5.76 -12.30 -13.72
C THR A 83 5.52 -12.46 -12.22
N ARG A 84 5.49 -11.35 -11.48
CA ARG A 84 5.37 -11.32 -10.01
C ARG A 84 4.00 -10.88 -9.53
N ASP A 85 3.27 -10.13 -10.36
CA ASP A 85 2.06 -9.42 -9.97
C ASP A 85 0.80 -9.99 -10.61
N ALA A 86 0.85 -11.17 -11.23
CA ALA A 86 -0.29 -11.75 -11.95
C ALA A 86 -1.58 -11.81 -11.09
N GLU A 87 -1.45 -12.20 -9.81
CA GLU A 87 -2.57 -12.23 -8.86
C GLU A 87 -3.11 -10.81 -8.58
N LEU A 88 -2.24 -9.85 -8.29
CA LEU A 88 -2.64 -8.46 -8.05
C LEU A 88 -3.27 -7.84 -9.31
N LEU A 89 -2.68 -8.09 -10.48
CA LEU A 89 -3.17 -7.64 -11.79
C LEU A 89 -4.57 -8.15 -12.09
N SER A 90 -4.88 -9.40 -11.72
CA SER A 90 -6.23 -9.96 -11.89
C SER A 90 -7.30 -9.19 -11.11
N ARG A 91 -6.90 -8.48 -10.05
CA ARG A 91 -7.74 -7.63 -9.19
C ARG A 91 -7.40 -6.14 -9.32
N SER A 92 -6.73 -5.76 -10.41
CA SER A 92 -6.33 -4.38 -10.67
C SER A 92 -7.02 -3.83 -11.89
N ARG A 93 -7.28 -2.52 -11.88
CA ARG A 93 -7.80 -1.77 -13.01
C ARG A 93 -6.88 -0.61 -13.32
N ARG A 94 -6.58 -0.40 -14.60
CA ARG A 94 -5.83 0.76 -15.07
C ARG A 94 -6.75 1.99 -15.14
N THR A 95 -6.29 3.14 -14.65
CA THR A 95 -7.03 4.40 -14.70
C THR A 95 -6.79 5.12 -16.03
N ALA A 96 -7.60 6.14 -16.34
CA ALA A 96 -7.48 6.91 -17.58
C ALA A 96 -6.14 7.66 -17.72
N SER A 97 -5.54 8.11 -16.61
CA SER A 97 -4.23 8.76 -16.61
C SER A 97 -3.04 7.78 -16.63
N GLY A 98 -3.32 6.47 -16.68
CA GLY A 98 -2.31 5.43 -16.69
C GLY A 98 -1.86 4.96 -15.30
N GLY A 99 -2.52 5.42 -14.23
CA GLY A 99 -2.40 4.85 -12.89
C GLY A 99 -3.15 3.53 -12.73
N TRP A 100 -3.28 3.09 -11.48
CA TRP A 100 -3.86 1.81 -11.10
C TRP A 100 -4.73 1.94 -9.85
N VAL A 101 -5.84 1.21 -9.86
CA VAL A 101 -6.56 0.82 -8.65
C VAL A 101 -6.30 -0.65 -8.41
N VAL A 102 -5.74 -0.98 -7.26
CA VAL A 102 -5.29 -2.33 -6.90
C VAL A 102 -6.01 -2.80 -5.64
N GLN A 103 -6.65 -3.96 -5.73
CA GLN A 103 -7.33 -4.61 -4.62
C GLN A 103 -6.50 -5.78 -4.08
N LEU A 104 -6.20 -5.75 -2.77
CA LEU A 104 -5.37 -6.79 -2.13
C LEU A 104 -6.11 -8.11 -1.92
N THR A 105 -7.41 -8.05 -1.65
CA THR A 105 -8.25 -9.20 -1.29
C THR A 105 -9.64 -9.01 -1.87
N ASP A 106 -10.33 -10.07 -2.29
CA ASP A 106 -11.67 -9.98 -2.91
C ASP A 106 -12.75 -9.43 -1.98
N ALA A 107 -12.62 -9.68 -0.67
CA ALA A 107 -13.42 -9.09 0.39
C ALA A 107 -12.68 -7.94 1.10
N PRO A 108 -13.39 -7.02 1.79
CA PRO A 108 -12.77 -6.02 2.64
C PRO A 108 -11.71 -6.62 3.56
N LEU A 109 -10.55 -5.96 3.61
CA LEU A 109 -9.40 -6.42 4.40
C LEU A 109 -9.82 -6.63 5.87
N ASP A 110 -9.44 -7.78 6.41
CA ASP A 110 -9.72 -8.20 7.78
C ASP A 110 -8.45 -8.84 8.34
N LEU A 111 -7.87 -8.24 9.38
CA LEU A 111 -6.58 -8.70 9.92
C LEU A 111 -6.72 -9.90 10.86
N ASP A 112 -7.94 -10.25 11.26
CA ASP A 112 -8.20 -11.45 12.05
C ASP A 112 -8.39 -12.68 11.13
N ASN A 113 -8.60 -12.46 9.82
CA ASN A 113 -8.50 -13.49 8.80
C ASN A 113 -7.03 -13.72 8.39
N PRO A 114 -6.46 -14.91 8.62
CA PRO A 114 -5.06 -15.18 8.33
C PRO A 114 -4.71 -15.07 6.84
N ALA A 115 -5.64 -15.39 5.93
CA ALA A 115 -5.40 -15.28 4.50
C ALA A 115 -5.27 -13.82 4.05
N HIS A 116 -6.06 -12.93 4.65
CA HIS A 116 -6.00 -11.49 4.39
C HIS A 116 -4.71 -10.88 4.95
N LEU A 117 -4.31 -11.28 6.16
CA LEU A 117 -3.04 -10.86 6.74
C LEU A 117 -1.84 -11.34 5.90
N ASP A 118 -1.88 -12.58 5.40
CA ASP A 118 -0.84 -13.13 4.53
C ASP A 118 -0.75 -12.36 3.20
N ALA A 119 -1.89 -12.06 2.56
CA ALA A 119 -1.93 -11.24 1.36
C ALA A 119 -1.31 -9.84 1.58
N LEU A 120 -1.60 -9.20 2.71
CA LEU A 120 -1.01 -7.92 3.08
C LEU A 120 0.51 -8.02 3.28
N LYS A 121 0.99 -9.07 3.96
CA LYS A 121 2.43 -9.31 4.16
C LYS A 121 3.16 -9.53 2.84
N ARG A 122 2.63 -10.39 1.98
CA ARG A 122 3.18 -10.64 0.63
C ARG A 122 3.23 -9.37 -0.20
N ALA A 123 2.22 -8.50 -0.10
CA ALA A 123 2.25 -7.20 -0.77
C ALA A 123 3.38 -6.29 -0.24
N TYR A 124 3.59 -6.25 1.08
CA TYR A 124 4.73 -5.53 1.65
C TYR A 124 6.09 -6.14 1.26
N GLU A 125 6.20 -7.46 1.12
CA GLU A 125 7.41 -8.12 0.64
C GLU A 125 7.67 -7.79 -0.84
N ARG A 126 6.60 -7.76 -1.66
CA ARG A 126 6.67 -7.42 -3.09
C ARG A 126 7.09 -5.97 -3.34
N PHE A 127 6.67 -5.05 -2.49
CA PHE A 127 6.93 -3.61 -2.64
C PHE A 127 7.78 -3.08 -1.47
N PRO A 128 9.09 -3.43 -1.41
CA PRO A 128 9.93 -3.13 -0.26
C PRO A 128 10.13 -1.62 -0.03
N GLU A 129 9.90 -0.77 -1.02
CA GLU A 129 10.00 0.68 -0.86
C GLU A 129 8.82 1.30 -0.09
N ILE A 130 7.64 0.68 -0.11
CA ILE A 130 6.44 1.21 0.56
C ILE A 130 6.71 1.40 2.05
N GLY A 131 6.34 2.58 2.56
CA GLY A 131 6.63 2.98 3.93
C GLY A 131 8.09 3.34 4.19
N GLY A 132 8.87 3.61 3.14
CA GLY A 132 10.27 4.02 3.20
C GLY A 132 11.23 2.94 3.70
N ARG A 133 10.84 1.66 3.61
CA ARG A 133 11.57 0.54 4.25
C ARG A 133 12.86 0.17 3.54
N ALA A 134 12.89 0.20 2.21
CA ALA A 134 14.10 -0.02 1.42
C ALA A 134 14.54 1.25 0.70
N THR A 135 15.86 1.36 0.50
CA THR A 135 16.46 2.20 -0.55
C THR A 135 16.80 1.29 -1.73
N PRO A 136 16.57 1.70 -2.98
CA PRO A 136 17.03 0.95 -4.16
C PRO A 136 18.53 0.67 -4.13
#